data_AF-A0A2S9FRT1-F1
#
_entry.id   AF-A0A2S9FRT1-F1
#
_cell.length_a   1.000
_cell.length_b   1.000
_cell.length_c   1.000
_cell.angle_alpha   90.00
_cell.angle_beta   90.00
_cell.angle_gamma   90.00
#
_symmetry.space_group_name_H-M   'P 1'
#
loop_
_entity.id
_entity.type
_entity.pdbx_description
1 polymer ?
#
loop_
_entity_poly.entity_id
_entity_poly.type
_entity_poly.pdbx_seq_one_letter_code
_entity_poly.pdbx_strand_id
1 'polypeptide(L)' 'MGSATVLDSILEGVRADVAAREANSLTSERLTTASRAAPPIDVMAAFRAPGIAVIAEVKRASPSRGELASIADPA' A
#
# COMPACT_ATOMS: atom_id res chain seq x y z
N MET A 1 29.90 -9.76 -2.11
CA MET A 1 28.47 -9.69 -2.47
C MET A 1 27.70 -9.70 -1.16
N GLY A 2 27.17 -8.57 -0.71
CA GLY A 2 26.39 -8.53 0.54
C GLY A 2 25.14 -9.41 0.39
N SER A 3 24.77 -10.17 1.43
CA SER A 3 23.57 -11.00 1.35
C SER A 3 22.35 -10.10 1.16
N ALA A 4 21.53 -10.37 0.15
CA ALA A 4 20.31 -9.62 -0.10
C ALA A 4 19.43 -9.59 1.15
N THR A 5 18.94 -8.41 1.51
CA THR A 5 18.05 -8.22 2.65
C THR A 5 16.60 -8.52 2.28
N VAL A 6 15.74 -8.70 3.29
CA VAL A 6 14.29 -8.79 3.07
C VAL A 6 13.77 -7.55 2.33
N LEU A 7 14.32 -6.36 2.61
CA LEU A 7 13.95 -5.13 1.93
C LEU A 7 14.35 -5.15 0.45
N ASP A 8 15.54 -5.65 0.11
CA ASP A 8 15.99 -5.76 -1.29
C ASP A 8 15.03 -6.65 -2.11
N SER A 9 14.63 -7.79 -1.54
CA SER A 9 13.66 -8.69 -2.15
C SER A 9 12.29 -8.03 -2.34
N ILE A 10 11.82 -7.23 -1.35
CA ILE A 10 10.58 -6.45 -1.49
C ILE A 10 10.71 -5.45 -2.64
N LEU A 11 11.81 -4.71 -2.73
CA LEU A 11 12.01 -3.70 -3.77
C LEU A 11 12.12 -4.31 -5.16
N GLU A 12 12.77 -5.46 -5.30
CA GLU A 12 12.82 -6.22 -6.55
C GLU A 12 11.41 -6.67 -6.98
N GLY A 13 10.65 -7.26 -6.05
CA GLY A 13 9.26 -7.63 -6.28
C GLY A 13 8.42 -6.45 -6.72
N VAL A 14 8.48 -5.32 -6.00
CA VAL A 14 7.72 -4.09 -6.31
C VAL A 14 8.04 -3.56 -7.71
N ARG A 15 9.30 -3.57 -8.14
CA ARG A 15 9.68 -3.10 -9.50
C ARG A 15 9.04 -3.96 -10.59
N ALA A 16 9.09 -5.28 -10.46
CA ALA A 16 8.46 -6.19 -11.40
C ALA A 16 6.93 -5.99 -11.43
N ASP A 17 6.33 -5.83 -10.25
CA ASP A 17 4.92 -5.56 -10.04
C ASP A 17 4.44 -4.24 -10.66
N VAL A 18 5.25 -3.18 -10.58
CA VAL A 18 4.98 -1.89 -11.22
C VAL A 18 5.06 -2.01 -12.74
N ALA A 19 6.13 -2.63 -13.26
CA ALA A 19 6.30 -2.81 -14.70
C ALA A 19 5.15 -3.63 -15.32
N ALA A 20 4.70 -4.68 -14.63
CA ALA A 20 3.55 -5.47 -15.05
C ALA A 20 2.26 -4.63 -15.08
N ARG A 21 2.01 -3.78 -14.08
CA ARG A 21 0.81 -2.91 -14.07
C ARG A 21 0.87 -1.82 -15.14
N GLU A 22 2.04 -1.26 -15.39
CA GLU A 22 2.24 -0.25 -16.45
C GLU A 22 2.11 -0.82 -17.86
N ALA A 23 2.53 -2.07 -18.08
CA ALA A 23 2.31 -2.74 -19.36
C ALA A 23 0.81 -3.01 -19.65
N ASN A 24 -0.04 -3.09 -18.62
CA ASN A 24 -1.45 -3.39 -18.73
C ASN A 24 -2.39 -2.17 -18.68
N SER A 25 -1.88 -0.95 -18.48
CA SER A 25 -2.71 0.27 -18.45
C SER A 25 -1.93 1.48 -18.96
N LEU A 26 -2.57 2.27 -19.82
CA LEU A 26 -1.97 3.50 -20.32
C LEU A 26 -1.86 4.54 -19.19
N THR A 27 -0.72 5.22 -19.10
CA THR A 27 -0.50 6.28 -18.09
C THR A 27 -1.59 7.35 -18.10
N SER A 28 -2.14 7.68 -19.28
CA SER A 28 -3.24 8.63 -19.45
C SER A 28 -4.57 8.15 -18.83
N GLU A 29 -4.87 6.86 -18.91
CA GLU A 29 -6.07 6.27 -18.29
C GLU A 29 -5.97 6.31 -16.77
N ARG A 30 -4.78 6.05 -16.22
CA ARG A 30 -4.50 6.14 -14.78
C ARG A 30 -4.71 7.56 -14.26
N LEU A 31 -4.22 8.57 -14.96
CA LEU A 31 -4.41 9.98 -14.59
C LEU A 31 -5.88 10.40 -14.69
N THR A 32 -6.59 9.94 -15.72
CA THR A 32 -8.03 10.22 -15.89
C THR A 32 -8.87 9.57 -14.78
N THR A 33 -8.51 8.35 -14.37
CA THR A 33 -9.17 7.67 -13.26
C THR A 33 -8.90 8.39 -11.95
N ALA A 34 -7.65 8.78 -11.71
CA ALA A 34 -7.27 9.53 -10.52
C ALA A 34 -7.98 10.88 -10.42
N SER A 35 -8.15 11.60 -11.53
CA SER A 35 -8.84 12.90 -11.52
C SER A 35 -10.35 12.81 -11.28
N ARG A 36 -10.95 11.63 -11.47
CA ARG A 36 -12.37 11.34 -11.20
C ARG A 36 -12.62 10.74 -9.82
N ALA A 37 -11.56 10.42 -9.06
CA ALA A 37 -11.70 9.87 -7.72
C ALA A 37 -12.31 10.91 -6.76
N ALA A 38 -12.87 10.43 -5.64
CA ALA A 38 -13.35 11.31 -4.58
C ALA A 38 -12.21 12.21 -4.06
N PRO A 39 -12.52 13.42 -3.57
CA PRO A 39 -11.51 14.30 -2.98
C PRO A 39 -10.72 13.61 -1.86
N PRO A 40 -9.42 13.93 -1.69
CA PRO A 40 -8.62 13.38 -0.60
C PRO A 40 -9.23 13.73 0.76
N ILE A 41 -9.15 12.79 1.70
CA ILE A 41 -9.48 13.01 3.11
C ILE A 41 -8.33 13.78 3.77
N ASP A 42 -8.63 14.76 4.62
CA ASP A 42 -7.62 15.49 5.39
C ASP A 42 -7.11 14.63 6.58
N VAL A 43 -6.09 13.82 6.30
CA VAL A 43 -5.43 12.97 7.30
C VAL A 43 -4.77 13.81 8.40
N MET A 44 -4.29 15.02 8.08
CA MET A 44 -3.58 15.85 9.05
C MET A 44 -4.53 16.48 10.05
N ALA A 45 -5.75 16.82 9.66
CA ALA A 45 -6.78 17.25 10.60
C ALA A 45 -7.10 16.13 11.62
N ALA A 46 -7.24 14.88 11.15
CA ALA A 46 -7.50 13.74 12.03
C ALA A 46 -6.35 13.49 13.03
N PHE A 47 -5.09 13.58 12.59
CA PHE A 47 -3.93 13.38 13.46
C PHE A 47 -3.67 14.52 14.44
N ARG A 48 -4.17 15.73 14.17
CA ARG A 48 -4.02 16.89 15.06
C ARG A 48 -5.17 17.05 16.06
N ALA A 49 -6.22 16.24 15.96
CA ALA A 49 -7.32 16.27 16.90
C ALA A 49 -6.84 15.90 18.33
N PRO A 50 -7.47 16.43 19.39
CA PRO A 50 -7.12 16.06 20.76
C PRO A 50 -7.27 14.56 21.01
N GLY A 51 -6.28 13.96 21.70
CA GLY A 51 -6.27 12.53 22.04
C GLY A 51 -5.13 11.77 21.36
N ILE A 52 -5.19 10.44 21.44
CA ILE A 52 -4.22 9.56 20.77
C ILE A 52 -4.74 9.20 19.38
N ALA A 53 -3.96 9.54 18.34
CA ALA A 53 -4.26 9.13 16.98
C ALA A 53 -3.84 7.68 16.75
N VAL A 54 -4.74 6.88 16.17
CA VAL A 54 -4.51 5.47 15.85
C VAL A 54 -4.73 5.24 14.36
N ILE A 55 -3.74 4.62 13.70
CA ILE A 55 -3.88 4.05 12.36
C ILE A 55 -4.07 2.54 12.55
N ALA A 56 -5.28 2.04 12.28
CA ALA A 56 -5.56 0.61 12.31
C ALA A 56 -5.18 -0.01 10.95
N GLU A 57 -4.20 -0.92 10.95
CA GLU A 57 -3.73 -1.60 9.74
C GLU A 57 -4.51 -2.91 9.52
N VAL A 58 -5.15 -3.06 8.36
CA VAL A 58 -5.69 -4.35 7.90
C VAL A 58 -4.58 -5.07 7.15
N LYS A 59 -4.07 -6.18 7.73
CA LYS A 59 -2.92 -6.91 7.17
C LYS A 59 -3.11 -8.42 7.25
N ARG A 60 -2.94 -9.08 6.10
CA ARG A 60 -3.07 -10.53 5.98
C ARG A 60 -1.84 -11.28 6.47
N ALA A 61 -0.64 -10.82 6.12
CA ALA A 61 0.62 -11.51 6.43
C ALA A 61 1.80 -10.53 6.60
N SER A 62 2.90 -10.98 7.20
CA SER A 62 4.18 -10.25 7.21
C SER A 62 5.38 -11.17 7.04
N PRO A 63 6.52 -10.68 6.50
CA PRO A 63 7.72 -11.50 6.34
C PRO A 63 8.24 -12.13 7.63
N SER A 64 8.03 -11.46 8.78
CA SER A 64 8.53 -11.93 10.08
C SER A 64 7.54 -12.80 10.86
N ARG A 65 6.25 -12.78 10.51
CA ARG A 65 5.18 -13.50 11.23
C ARG A 65 4.39 -14.48 10.37
N GLY A 66 4.61 -14.51 9.05
CA GLY A 66 3.80 -15.30 8.14
C GLY A 66 2.36 -14.78 8.09
N GLU A 67 1.41 -15.69 7.93
CA GLU A 67 -0.03 -15.39 8.01
C GLU A 67 -0.40 -14.84 9.40
N LEU A 68 -1.17 -13.75 9.41
CA LEU A 68 -1.74 -13.16 10.61
C LEU A 68 -3.16 -13.69 10.84
N ALA A 69 -3.83 -13.18 11.87
CA ALA A 69 -5.21 -13.54 12.14
C ALA A 69 -6.12 -13.31 10.93
N SER A 70 -7.00 -14.28 10.66
CA SER A 70 -7.96 -14.17 9.56
C SER A 70 -8.93 -13.01 9.82
N ILE A 71 -9.13 -12.19 8.78
CA ILE A 71 -10.12 -11.13 8.72
C ILE A 71 -11.02 -11.49 7.53
N ALA A 72 -12.30 -11.78 7.79
CA ALA A 72 -13.22 -12.33 6.78
C ALA A 72 -13.51 -11.34 5.64
N ASP A 73 -13.70 -10.06 5.99
CA ASP A 73 -13.95 -8.97 5.05
C ASP A 73 -13.05 -7.79 5.41
N PRO A 74 -12.13 -7.37 4.53
CA PRO A 74 -11.29 -6.21 4.77
C PRO A 74 -12.06 -4.87 4.65
N ALA A 75 -13.19 -4.84 3.94
CA ALA A 75 -14.17 -3.75 3.78
C ALA A 75 -15.17 -4.07 2.65
#